data_AF-A0A914XTF1-F1
#
_entry.id   AF-A0A914XTF1-F1
#
_cell.length_a   1.000
_cell.length_b   1.000
_cell.length_c   1.000
_cell.angle_alpha   90.00
_cell.angle_beta   90.00
_cell.angle_gamma   90.00
#
_symmetry.space_group_name_H-M   'P 1'
#
loop_
_entity.id
_entity.type
_entity.pdbx_description
1 polymer ?
#
loop_
_entity_poly.entity_id
_entity_poly.type
_entity_poly.pdbx_seq_one_letter_code
_entity_poly.pdbx_strand_id
1 'polypeptide(L)'
;MAMIRAFENTEYTMGREGTVFFFLEYLNYLDQLNAELENTEKIWKKKLLSWLKFTGASNQWKADIVYNKTTEKFDAFRMQIALKNIVEPNQHKLAAELLRKIADEQPFKVEIYHEAFPFADQYIIIFPSTMRNVGMSLICMSGIALLLIPSFPSAVFIMVSIVSIVIGVFGYMTHWGVNLDAVSMISLIMSIGFAVDLSAHIVYAFITAEGNSVERVKGALSHLGWPIFQGAFSTIMGISVLYTVDAYIILTFFKTIWLTMVIGLLHGLIFIPILLSIIPIAVFHVHGVKDSH
;
A
#
# COMPACT_ATOMS: atom_id res chain seq x y z
N MET A 1 -7.08 -6.02 36.44
CA MET A 1 -7.36 -4.58 36.22
C MET A 1 -6.26 -3.87 35.44
N ALA A 2 -4.97 -4.11 35.70
CA ALA A 2 -3.87 -3.43 34.99
C ALA A 2 -3.97 -3.54 33.46
N MET A 3 -4.27 -4.72 32.94
CA MET A 3 -4.52 -4.96 31.51
C MET A 3 -5.61 -4.05 30.93
N ILE A 4 -6.76 -3.94 31.61
CA ILE A 4 -7.88 -3.12 31.13
C ILE A 4 -7.49 -1.65 31.08
N ARG A 5 -6.79 -1.17 32.12
CA ARG A 5 -6.31 0.22 32.19
C ARG A 5 -5.33 0.55 31.08
N ALA A 6 -4.55 -0.42 30.59
CA ALA A 6 -3.65 -0.23 29.46
C ALA A 6 -4.41 0.12 28.17
N PHE A 7 -5.60 -0.45 27.97
CA PHE A 7 -6.45 -0.13 26.82
C PHE A 7 -7.38 1.07 27.05
N GLU A 8 -7.76 1.37 28.29
CA GLU A 8 -8.62 2.53 28.60
C GLU A 8 -7.89 3.87 28.41
N ASN A 9 -6.59 3.92 28.66
CA ASN A 9 -5.81 5.17 28.66
C ASN A 9 -5.04 5.39 27.35
N THR A 10 -5.74 5.34 26.20
CA THR A 10 -5.12 5.63 24.90
C THR A 10 -5.75 6.85 24.23
N GLU A 11 -5.04 7.38 23.23
CA GLU A 11 -5.54 8.49 22.41
C GLU A 11 -6.82 8.12 21.63
N TYR A 12 -6.96 6.84 21.27
CA TYR A 12 -8.02 6.35 20.39
C TYR A 12 -9.17 5.65 21.13
N THR A 13 -9.09 5.48 22.46
CA THR A 13 -10.12 4.81 23.26
C THR A 13 -10.87 5.80 24.16
N MET A 14 -12.16 5.56 24.34
CA MET A 14 -12.89 6.08 25.49
C MET A 14 -12.36 5.36 26.72
N GLY A 15 -12.14 6.12 27.79
CA GLY A 15 -11.61 5.59 29.05
C GLY A 15 -12.58 4.63 29.74
N ARG A 16 -12.57 4.63 31.08
CA ARG A 16 -13.38 3.72 31.89
C ARG A 16 -14.87 3.70 31.52
N GLU A 17 -15.43 4.85 31.14
CA GLU A 17 -16.84 5.01 30.77
C GLU A 17 -17.22 4.28 29.48
N GLY A 18 -16.26 4.08 28.56
CA GLY A 18 -16.47 3.37 27.31
C GLY A 18 -16.16 1.88 27.37
N THR A 19 -15.83 1.35 28.54
CA THR A 19 -15.40 -0.05 28.69
C THR A 19 -16.54 -0.92 29.19
N VAL A 20 -16.91 -1.91 28.38
CA VAL A 20 -17.95 -2.90 28.67
C VAL A 20 -17.29 -4.24 28.95
N PHE A 21 -17.34 -4.68 30.20
CA PHE A 21 -16.73 -5.92 30.65
C PHE A 21 -17.48 -6.52 31.84
N PHE A 22 -17.87 -7.79 31.72
CA PHE A 22 -18.70 -8.49 32.72
C PHE A 22 -18.11 -8.46 34.13
N PHE A 23 -16.78 -8.48 34.27
CA PHE A 23 -16.13 -8.48 35.58
C PHE A 23 -16.28 -7.13 36.29
N LEU A 24 -16.41 -6.02 35.54
CA LEU A 24 -16.67 -4.71 36.14
C LEU A 24 -18.08 -4.68 36.75
N GLU A 25 -19.07 -5.25 36.07
CA GLU A 25 -20.41 -5.39 36.63
C GLU A 25 -20.42 -6.30 37.88
N TYR A 26 -19.66 -7.39 37.85
CA TYR A 26 -19.51 -8.25 39.02
C TYR A 26 -18.89 -7.51 40.22
N LEU A 27 -17.89 -6.65 39.98
CA LEU A 27 -17.30 -5.83 41.04
C LEU A 27 -18.28 -4.80 41.59
N ASN A 28 -19.05 -4.14 40.73
CA ASN A 28 -20.11 -3.21 41.15
C ASN A 28 -21.18 -3.92 41.98
N TYR A 29 -21.53 -5.16 41.61
CA TYR A 29 -22.45 -6.00 42.39
C TYR A 29 -21.89 -6.34 43.78
N LEU A 30 -20.60 -6.66 43.89
CA LEU A 30 -19.97 -6.91 45.19
C LEU A 30 -19.95 -5.65 46.06
N ASP A 31 -19.69 -4.49 45.46
CA ASP A 31 -19.69 -3.19 46.15
C ASP A 31 -21.08 -2.84 46.69
N GLN A 32 -22.14 -3.09 45.91
CA GLN A 32 -23.54 -2.94 46.38
C GLN A 32 -23.89 -3.84 47.56
N LEU A 33 -23.27 -5.04 47.63
CA LEU A 33 -23.43 -5.97 48.75
C LEU A 33 -22.46 -5.68 49.91
N ASN A 34 -21.63 -4.65 49.79
CA ASN A 34 -20.58 -4.30 50.75
C ASN A 34 -19.64 -5.49 51.04
N ALA A 35 -19.35 -6.28 50.01
CA ALA A 35 -18.57 -7.51 50.08
C ALA A 35 -17.19 -7.32 49.42
N GLU A 36 -16.12 -7.71 50.11
CA GLU A 36 -14.77 -7.60 49.59
C GLU A 36 -14.42 -8.70 48.56
N LEU A 37 -13.54 -8.35 47.63
CA LEU A 37 -13.01 -9.28 46.64
C LEU A 37 -11.99 -10.23 47.29
N GLU A 38 -12.39 -11.47 47.56
CA GLU A 38 -11.48 -12.52 48.06
C GLU A 38 -10.47 -12.98 46.98
N ASN A 39 -9.17 -12.85 47.22
CA ASN A 39 -8.14 -13.21 46.22
C ASN A 39 -7.88 -14.73 46.11
N THR A 40 -8.94 -15.54 45.94
CA THR A 40 -8.90 -17.01 45.89
C THR A 40 -9.48 -17.55 44.59
N GLU A 41 -9.01 -18.72 44.10
CA GLU A 41 -9.60 -19.42 42.94
C GLU A 41 -11.13 -19.65 43.04
N LYS A 42 -11.67 -19.64 44.27
CA LYS A 42 -13.10 -19.75 44.55
C LYS A 42 -13.93 -18.66 43.88
N ILE A 43 -13.35 -17.48 43.58
CA ILE A 43 -14.05 -16.44 42.81
C ILE A 43 -14.45 -16.99 41.45
N TRP A 44 -13.46 -17.45 40.68
CA TRP A 44 -13.66 -17.88 39.30
C TRP A 44 -14.48 -19.17 39.22
N LYS A 45 -14.20 -20.13 40.12
CA LYS A 45 -14.86 -21.45 40.07
C LYS A 45 -16.26 -21.50 40.67
N LYS A 46 -16.64 -20.57 41.55
CA LYS A 46 -17.90 -20.69 42.30
C LYS A 46 -18.68 -19.38 42.38
N LYS A 47 -18.08 -18.31 42.91
CA LYS A 47 -18.81 -17.06 43.15
C LYS A 47 -19.25 -16.37 41.85
N LEU A 48 -18.36 -16.29 40.86
CA LEU A 48 -18.65 -15.68 39.56
C LEU A 48 -19.69 -16.50 38.77
N LEU A 49 -19.58 -17.82 38.76
CA LEU A 49 -20.59 -18.70 38.11
C LEU A 49 -21.94 -18.63 38.80
N SER A 50 -21.96 -18.51 40.14
CA SER A 50 -23.17 -18.31 40.92
C SER A 50 -23.81 -16.97 40.54
N TRP A 51 -23.04 -15.89 40.54
CA TRP A 51 -23.52 -14.58 40.11
C TRP A 51 -24.11 -14.63 38.69
N LEU A 52 -23.36 -15.17 37.72
CA LEU A 52 -23.84 -15.34 36.34
C LEU A 52 -25.20 -16.06 36.28
N LYS A 53 -25.39 -17.12 37.06
CA LYS A 53 -26.64 -17.90 37.08
C LYS A 53 -27.81 -17.18 37.77
N PHE A 54 -27.57 -16.53 38.90
CA PHE A 54 -28.65 -16.03 39.76
C PHE A 54 -29.08 -14.59 39.43
N THR A 55 -28.27 -13.78 38.76
CA THR A 55 -28.60 -12.39 38.42
C THR A 55 -29.13 -12.21 37.00
N GLY A 56 -29.27 -13.29 36.22
CA GLY A 56 -29.63 -13.23 34.80
C GLY A 56 -28.46 -12.82 33.87
N ALA A 57 -27.31 -12.46 34.44
CA ALA A 57 -26.09 -12.10 33.73
C ALA A 57 -25.59 -13.21 32.78
N SER A 58 -25.96 -14.48 33.02
CA SER A 58 -25.65 -15.59 32.10
C SER A 58 -26.23 -15.40 30.70
N ASN A 59 -27.38 -14.74 30.58
CA ASN A 59 -28.00 -14.48 29.27
C ASN A 59 -27.35 -13.28 28.58
N GLN A 60 -27.05 -12.22 29.33
CA GLN A 60 -26.40 -11.01 28.83
C GLN A 60 -25.00 -11.30 28.30
N TRP A 61 -24.17 -12.01 29.08
CA TRP A 61 -22.76 -12.26 28.78
C TRP A 61 -22.49 -13.60 28.10
N LYS A 62 -23.55 -14.29 27.63
CA LYS A 62 -23.45 -15.63 27.01
C LYS A 62 -22.48 -15.65 25.82
N ALA A 63 -22.47 -14.57 25.03
CA ALA A 63 -21.61 -14.44 23.85
C ALA A 63 -20.19 -13.96 24.20
N ASP A 64 -19.99 -13.42 25.40
CA ASP A 64 -18.73 -12.82 25.84
C ASP A 64 -17.87 -13.76 26.67
N ILE A 65 -18.40 -14.89 27.14
CA ILE A 65 -17.70 -15.77 28.09
C ILE A 65 -17.75 -17.22 27.59
N VAL A 66 -16.57 -17.83 27.44
CA VAL A 66 -16.42 -19.25 27.15
C VAL A 66 -15.98 -19.97 28.41
N TYR A 67 -16.90 -20.72 29.01
CA TYR A 67 -16.64 -21.53 30.19
C TYR A 67 -16.65 -23.02 29.85
N ASN A 68 -15.55 -23.70 30.18
CA ASN A 68 -15.37 -25.11 29.96
C ASN A 68 -15.82 -25.91 31.18
N LYS A 69 -16.91 -26.67 31.00
CA LYS A 69 -17.53 -27.46 32.07
C LYS A 69 -16.68 -28.65 32.50
N THR A 70 -15.78 -29.15 31.64
CA THR A 70 -14.96 -30.33 31.91
C THR A 70 -13.73 -29.96 32.74
N THR A 71 -13.10 -28.82 32.43
CA THR A 71 -11.91 -28.33 33.15
C THR A 71 -12.25 -27.38 34.29
N GLU A 72 -13.54 -27.01 34.42
CA GLU A 72 -14.08 -26.03 35.36
C GLU A 72 -13.40 -24.64 35.29
N LYS A 73 -12.92 -24.24 34.10
CA LYS A 73 -12.17 -23.01 33.85
C LYS A 73 -12.82 -22.14 32.79
N PHE A 74 -12.53 -20.84 32.84
CA PHE A 74 -12.82 -19.92 31.74
C PHE A 74 -11.70 -20.02 30.71
N ASP A 75 -12.05 -20.40 29.49
CA ASP A 75 -11.08 -20.57 28.40
C ASP A 75 -10.85 -19.24 27.66
N ALA A 76 -11.91 -18.44 27.49
CA ALA A 76 -11.83 -17.15 26.83
C ALA A 76 -12.92 -16.20 27.35
N PHE A 77 -12.65 -14.90 27.23
CA PHE A 77 -13.64 -13.86 27.42
C PHE A 77 -13.42 -12.71 26.45
N ARG A 78 -14.49 -11.95 26.19
CA ARG A 78 -14.48 -10.72 25.42
C ARG A 78 -14.68 -9.52 26.33
N MET A 79 -13.95 -8.46 26.07
CA MET A 79 -14.19 -7.13 26.60
C MET A 79 -14.30 -6.17 25.42
N GLN A 80 -15.16 -5.17 25.55
CA GLN A 80 -15.36 -4.15 24.52
C GLN A 80 -14.91 -2.81 25.08
N ILE A 81 -14.19 -2.05 24.26
CA ILE A 81 -13.77 -0.69 24.59
C ILE A 81 -14.20 0.18 23.43
N ALA A 82 -14.99 1.21 23.72
CA ALA A 82 -15.41 2.16 22.72
C ALA A 82 -14.21 2.95 22.21
N LEU A 83 -14.13 3.10 20.89
CA LEU A 83 -13.14 3.97 20.24
C LEU A 83 -13.67 5.40 20.19
N LYS A 84 -12.77 6.39 20.21
CA LYS A 84 -13.11 7.81 20.07
C LYS A 84 -12.29 8.45 18.96
N ASN A 85 -12.87 9.45 18.31
CA ASN A 85 -12.20 10.33 17.36
C ASN A 85 -11.48 9.59 16.20
N ILE A 86 -12.07 8.50 15.70
CA ILE A 86 -11.56 7.79 14.52
C ILE A 86 -12.49 8.08 13.34
N VAL A 87 -12.07 9.01 12.47
CA VAL A 87 -12.81 9.42 11.27
C VAL A 87 -12.01 9.12 10.01
N GLU A 88 -10.68 9.33 10.07
CA GLU A 88 -9.82 9.15 8.91
C GLU A 88 -9.21 7.73 8.81
N PRO A 89 -8.93 7.22 7.59
CA PRO A 89 -8.27 5.93 7.41
C PRO A 89 -6.92 5.81 8.12
N ASN A 90 -6.16 6.90 8.18
CA ASN A 90 -4.89 6.95 8.89
C ASN A 90 -5.06 6.75 10.40
N GLN A 91 -6.14 7.29 10.98
CA GLN A 91 -6.44 7.10 12.40
C GLN A 91 -6.84 5.65 12.69
N HIS A 92 -7.61 5.02 11.78
CA HIS A 92 -7.91 3.58 11.90
C HIS A 92 -6.63 2.72 11.88
N LYS A 93 -5.69 3.05 10.99
CA LYS A 93 -4.36 2.40 10.95
C LYS A 93 -3.60 2.57 12.27
N LEU A 94 -3.44 3.81 12.74
CA LEU A 94 -2.66 4.11 13.94
C LEU A 94 -3.29 3.51 15.20
N ALA A 95 -4.63 3.54 15.29
CA ALA A 95 -5.36 2.90 16.38
C ALA A 95 -5.16 1.38 16.39
N ALA A 96 -5.24 0.73 15.22
CA ALA A 96 -5.01 -0.71 15.11
C ALA A 96 -3.57 -1.11 15.52
N GLU A 97 -2.56 -0.35 15.06
CA GLU A 97 -1.16 -0.57 15.44
C GLU A 97 -0.92 -0.37 16.93
N LEU A 98 -1.43 0.74 17.51
CA LEU A 98 -1.27 1.04 18.94
C LEU A 98 -1.93 -0.02 19.82
N LEU A 99 -3.19 -0.35 19.52
CA LEU A 99 -3.94 -1.29 20.34
C LEU A 99 -3.28 -2.67 20.29
N ARG A 100 -2.88 -3.15 19.10
CA ARG A 100 -2.19 -4.44 18.97
C ARG A 100 -0.86 -4.47 19.73
N LYS A 101 -0.09 -3.38 19.67
CA LYS A 101 1.12 -3.26 20.49
C LYS A 101 0.83 -3.39 21.98
N ILE A 102 -0.23 -2.74 22.47
CA ILE A 102 -0.64 -2.87 23.88
C ILE A 102 -1.04 -4.31 24.20
N ALA A 103 -1.74 -5.01 23.31
CA ALA A 103 -2.08 -6.43 23.47
C ALA A 103 -0.85 -7.33 23.53
N ASP A 104 0.14 -7.10 22.67
CA ASP A 104 1.38 -7.88 22.63
C ASP A 104 2.23 -7.70 23.90
N GLU A 105 2.12 -6.54 24.58
CA GLU A 105 2.80 -6.26 25.84
C GLU A 105 2.11 -6.91 27.07
N GLN A 106 0.90 -7.48 26.91
CA GLN A 106 0.18 -8.09 28.03
C GLN A 106 0.70 -9.50 28.34
N PRO A 107 0.65 -9.92 29.63
CA PRO A 107 1.05 -11.27 30.03
C PRO A 107 0.09 -12.38 29.55
N PHE A 108 -1.04 -12.01 28.96
CA PHE A 108 -2.06 -12.92 28.44
C PHE A 108 -2.13 -12.81 26.92
N LYS A 109 -2.53 -13.88 26.25
CA LYS A 109 -2.82 -13.83 24.82
C LYS A 109 -4.09 -13.01 24.57
N VAL A 110 -3.92 -11.74 24.22
CA VAL A 110 -5.01 -10.81 23.89
C VAL A 110 -5.06 -10.62 22.38
N GLU A 111 -6.23 -10.81 21.78
CA GLU A 111 -6.46 -10.54 20.36
C GLU A 111 -7.48 -9.41 20.25
N ILE A 112 -7.24 -8.48 19.31
CA ILE A 112 -8.07 -7.30 19.15
C ILE A 112 -8.84 -7.39 17.85
N TYR A 113 -10.14 -7.18 17.94
CA TYR A 113 -11.05 -7.22 16.81
C TYR A 113 -11.85 -5.93 16.71
N HIS A 114 -11.94 -5.40 15.51
CA HIS A 114 -12.85 -4.33 15.14
C HIS A 114 -13.20 -4.48 13.66
N GLU A 115 -14.44 -4.18 13.29
CA GLU A 115 -14.94 -4.36 11.92
C GLU A 115 -14.16 -3.55 10.86
N ALA A 116 -13.60 -2.40 11.26
CA ALA A 116 -12.79 -1.54 10.40
C ALA A 116 -11.30 -1.95 10.29
N PHE A 117 -10.81 -2.86 11.13
CA PHE A 117 -9.38 -3.22 11.14
C PHE A 117 -8.90 -3.92 9.85
N PRO A 118 -9.69 -4.72 9.13
CA PRO A 118 -9.29 -5.23 7.83
C PRO A 118 -8.90 -4.12 6.83
N PHE A 119 -9.56 -2.96 6.86
CA PHE A 119 -9.19 -1.82 6.02
C PHE A 119 -7.88 -1.19 6.49
N ALA A 120 -7.71 -1.02 7.81
CA ALA A 120 -6.45 -0.56 8.40
C ALA A 120 -5.26 -1.46 7.99
N ASP A 121 -5.45 -2.78 8.04
CA ASP A 121 -4.45 -3.78 7.65
C ASP A 121 -4.03 -3.61 6.19
N GLN A 122 -4.99 -3.34 5.30
CA GLN A 122 -4.70 -3.03 3.92
C GLN A 122 -3.82 -1.78 3.79
N TYR A 123 -4.15 -0.68 4.49
CA TYR A 123 -3.36 0.56 4.45
C TYR A 123 -1.95 0.41 5.04
N ILE A 124 -1.77 -0.43 6.06
CA ILE A 124 -0.46 -0.75 6.63
C ILE A 124 0.44 -1.39 5.57
N ILE A 125 -0.12 -2.29 4.76
CA ILE A 125 0.63 -3.10 3.81
C ILE A 125 0.84 -2.39 2.46
N ILE A 126 -0.05 -1.46 2.06
CA ILE A 126 0.00 -0.79 0.73
C ILE A 126 1.33 -0.08 0.49
N PHE A 127 1.78 0.79 1.40
CA PHE A 127 2.99 1.58 1.19
C PHE A 127 4.26 0.71 1.02
N PRO A 128 4.61 -0.19 1.95
CA PRO A 128 5.79 -1.04 1.79
C PRO A 128 5.67 -1.98 0.58
N SER A 129 4.46 -2.49 0.30
CA SER A 129 4.23 -3.33 -0.89
C SER A 129 4.41 -2.55 -2.19
N THR A 130 3.96 -1.29 -2.26
CA THR A 130 4.17 -0.43 -3.42
C THR A 130 5.66 -0.22 -3.67
N MET A 131 6.42 0.17 -2.65
CA MET A 131 7.87 0.39 -2.79
C MET A 131 8.60 -0.88 -3.23
N ARG A 132 8.26 -2.02 -2.63
CA ARG A 132 8.82 -3.32 -3.00
C ARG A 132 8.47 -3.70 -4.45
N ASN A 133 7.22 -3.57 -4.84
CA ASN A 133 6.75 -3.94 -6.17
C ASN A 133 7.35 -3.03 -7.24
N VAL A 134 7.36 -1.71 -7.01
CA VAL A 134 8.03 -0.75 -7.91
C VAL A 134 9.52 -1.08 -8.04
N GLY A 135 10.21 -1.35 -6.94
CA GLY A 135 11.62 -1.76 -6.96
C GLY A 135 11.85 -3.04 -7.76
N MET A 136 11.05 -4.09 -7.53
CA MET A 136 11.14 -5.36 -8.28
C MET A 136 10.84 -5.15 -9.78
N SER A 137 9.83 -4.36 -10.12
CA SER A 137 9.49 -4.03 -11.50
C SER A 137 10.62 -3.26 -12.19
N LEU A 138 11.25 -2.28 -11.53
CA LEU A 138 12.39 -1.55 -12.07
C LEU A 138 13.59 -2.46 -12.33
N ILE A 139 13.91 -3.37 -11.39
CA ILE A 139 14.99 -4.34 -11.55
C ILE A 139 14.71 -5.27 -12.73
N CYS A 140 13.49 -5.82 -12.81
CA CYS A 140 13.07 -6.71 -13.89
C CYS A 140 13.16 -6.02 -15.25
N MET A 141 12.60 -4.81 -15.37
CA MET A 141 12.63 -4.05 -16.62
C MET A 141 14.03 -3.60 -17.02
N SER A 142 14.89 -3.28 -16.04
CA SER A 142 16.31 -3.01 -16.32
C SER A 142 17.04 -4.24 -16.84
N GLY A 143 16.74 -5.43 -16.29
CA GLY A 143 17.27 -6.71 -16.78
C GLY A 143 16.82 -7.00 -18.22
N ILE A 144 15.54 -6.77 -18.53
CA ILE A 144 15.01 -6.92 -19.89
C ILE A 144 15.66 -5.91 -20.84
N ALA A 145 15.80 -4.65 -20.45
CA ALA A 145 16.45 -3.63 -21.25
C ALA A 145 17.92 -3.98 -21.56
N LEU A 146 18.67 -4.50 -20.58
CA LEU A 146 20.04 -4.96 -20.78
C LEU A 146 20.15 -6.17 -21.71
N LEU A 147 19.17 -7.08 -21.69
CA LEU A 147 19.15 -8.26 -22.56
C LEU A 147 18.81 -7.88 -24.00
N LEU A 148 17.81 -7.00 -24.19
CA LEU A 148 17.30 -6.67 -25.52
C LEU A 148 18.18 -5.67 -26.28
N ILE A 149 18.94 -4.84 -25.56
CA ILE A 149 19.66 -3.71 -26.14
C ILE A 149 21.16 -3.99 -26.15
N PRO A 150 21.80 -4.07 -27.33
CA PRO A 150 23.19 -4.50 -27.46
C PRO A 150 24.20 -3.38 -27.11
N SER A 151 23.85 -2.49 -26.17
CA SER A 151 24.75 -1.47 -25.64
C SER A 151 24.40 -1.11 -24.19
N PHE A 152 25.38 -1.28 -23.30
CA PHE A 152 25.22 -1.03 -21.86
C PHE A 152 24.84 0.43 -21.52
N PRO A 153 25.49 1.46 -22.11
CA PRO A 153 25.15 2.85 -21.77
C PRO A 153 23.73 3.24 -22.19
N SER A 154 23.24 2.72 -23.31
CA SER A 154 21.86 2.96 -23.76
C SER A 154 20.83 2.35 -22.82
N ALA A 155 21.10 1.15 -22.30
CA ALA A 155 20.25 0.52 -21.29
C ALA A 155 20.22 1.34 -19.99
N VAL A 156 21.36 1.94 -19.59
CA VAL A 156 21.41 2.85 -18.44
C VAL A 156 20.55 4.11 -18.67
N PHE A 157 20.55 4.70 -19.86
CA PHE A 157 19.69 5.85 -20.16
C PHE A 157 18.20 5.51 -20.11
N ILE A 158 17.82 4.31 -20.56
CA ILE A 158 16.44 3.83 -20.40
C ILE A 158 16.08 3.70 -18.93
N MET A 159 16.95 3.09 -18.12
CA MET A 159 16.73 2.96 -16.67
C MET A 159 16.55 4.34 -16.01
N VAL A 160 17.40 5.31 -16.32
CA VAL A 160 17.28 6.69 -15.81
C VAL A 160 15.96 7.33 -16.26
N SER A 161 15.57 7.16 -17.52
CA SER A 161 14.29 7.65 -18.04
C SER A 161 13.11 7.05 -17.29
N ILE A 162 13.08 5.73 -17.08
CA ILE A 162 11.99 5.04 -16.37
C ILE A 162 11.91 5.54 -14.92
N VAL A 163 13.03 5.64 -14.21
CA VAL A 163 13.06 6.16 -12.84
C VAL A 163 12.54 7.59 -12.79
N SER A 164 12.96 8.44 -13.73
CA SER A 164 12.46 9.82 -13.86
C SER A 164 10.95 9.87 -14.08
N ILE A 165 10.41 9.04 -14.98
CA ILE A 165 8.98 8.96 -15.26
C ILE A 165 8.21 8.51 -14.01
N VAL A 166 8.67 7.46 -13.32
CA VAL A 166 8.01 6.95 -12.10
C VAL A 166 8.00 7.99 -10.99
N ILE A 167 9.14 8.66 -10.75
CA ILE A 167 9.22 9.75 -9.76
C ILE A 167 8.30 10.91 -10.17
N GLY A 168 8.26 11.27 -11.46
CA GLY A 168 7.37 12.30 -11.98
C GLY A 168 5.89 11.96 -11.78
N VAL A 169 5.48 10.73 -12.09
CA VAL A 169 4.11 10.25 -11.90
C VAL A 169 3.75 10.23 -10.41
N PHE A 170 4.60 9.63 -9.57
CA PHE A 170 4.38 9.56 -8.13
C PHE A 170 4.30 10.96 -7.48
N GLY A 171 5.18 11.88 -7.89
CA GLY A 171 5.18 13.26 -7.41
C GLY A 171 3.91 14.00 -7.80
N TYR A 172 3.53 13.97 -9.08
CA TYR A 172 2.33 14.67 -9.56
C TYR A 172 1.02 14.05 -9.06
N MET A 173 0.98 12.75 -8.75
CA MET A 173 -0.17 12.11 -8.11
C MET A 173 -0.55 12.80 -6.79
N THR A 174 0.46 13.18 -5.99
CA THR A 174 0.21 13.90 -4.72
C THR A 174 -0.40 15.27 -4.97
N HIS A 175 0.03 15.98 -6.02
CA HIS A 175 -0.50 17.29 -6.38
C HIS A 175 -1.92 17.20 -6.97
N TRP A 176 -2.23 16.11 -7.67
CA TRP A 176 -3.55 15.89 -8.29
C TRP A 176 -4.58 15.24 -7.34
N GLY A 177 -4.24 15.16 -6.04
CA GLY A 177 -5.09 14.62 -4.99
C GLY A 177 -5.40 13.13 -5.14
N VAL A 178 -4.46 12.35 -5.67
CA VAL A 178 -4.58 10.90 -5.77
C VAL A 178 -3.92 10.27 -4.54
N ASN A 179 -4.70 9.53 -3.75
CA ASN A 179 -4.19 8.81 -2.58
C ASN A 179 -3.47 7.53 -3.01
N LEU A 180 -2.49 7.11 -2.21
CA LEU A 180 -1.83 5.83 -2.41
C LEU A 180 -2.70 4.70 -1.84
N ASP A 181 -3.37 3.99 -2.74
CA ASP A 181 -4.19 2.81 -2.49
C ASP A 181 -3.83 1.64 -3.45
N ALA A 182 -4.56 0.53 -3.35
CA ALA A 182 -4.34 -0.64 -4.20
C ALA A 182 -4.50 -0.34 -5.72
N VAL A 183 -5.41 0.55 -6.10
CA VAL A 183 -5.70 0.88 -7.50
C VAL A 183 -4.56 1.73 -8.07
N SER A 184 -4.14 2.75 -7.33
CA SER A 184 -3.00 3.60 -7.67
C SER A 184 -1.69 2.80 -7.70
N MET A 185 -1.50 1.81 -6.82
CA MET A 185 -0.35 0.89 -6.84
C MET A 185 -0.32 0.07 -8.13
N ILE A 186 -1.44 -0.55 -8.53
CA ILE A 186 -1.52 -1.31 -9.79
C ILE A 186 -1.24 -0.38 -10.97
N SER A 187 -1.80 0.84 -10.94
CA SER A 187 -1.60 1.86 -11.97
C SER A 187 -0.13 2.27 -12.09
N LEU A 188 0.57 2.50 -10.97
CA LEU A 188 2.01 2.78 -10.94
C LEU A 188 2.86 1.64 -11.52
N ILE A 189 2.50 0.38 -11.25
CA ILE A 189 3.22 -0.77 -11.82
C ILE A 189 3.00 -0.83 -13.34
N MET A 190 1.76 -0.60 -13.81
CA MET A 190 1.48 -0.49 -15.25
C MET A 190 2.25 0.69 -15.87
N SER A 191 2.40 1.80 -15.16
CA SER A 191 3.16 2.97 -15.63
C SER A 191 4.60 2.65 -15.96
N ILE A 192 5.25 1.76 -15.18
CA ILE A 192 6.60 1.29 -15.47
C ILE A 192 6.65 0.56 -16.82
N GLY A 193 5.64 -0.27 -17.11
CA GLY A 193 5.52 -0.97 -18.40
C GLY A 193 5.41 -0.01 -19.59
N PHE A 194 4.50 0.97 -19.50
CA PHE A 194 4.34 1.99 -20.55
C PHE A 194 5.60 2.86 -20.71
N ALA A 195 6.27 3.22 -19.61
CA ALA A 195 7.50 4.01 -19.63
C ALA A 195 8.65 3.31 -20.38
N VAL A 196 8.80 2.00 -20.15
CA VAL A 196 9.81 1.16 -20.83
C VAL A 196 9.51 1.07 -22.32
N ASP A 197 8.25 0.81 -22.70
CA ASP A 197 7.83 0.63 -24.09
C ASP A 197 8.19 1.84 -24.96
N LEU A 198 7.78 3.04 -24.53
CA LEU A 198 8.05 4.30 -25.23
C LEU A 198 9.54 4.59 -25.35
N SER A 199 10.32 4.27 -24.31
CA SER A 199 11.76 4.55 -24.25
C SER A 199 12.58 3.53 -25.06
N ALA A 200 12.27 2.24 -24.93
CA ALA A 200 13.04 1.16 -25.53
C ALA A 200 12.95 1.17 -27.06
N HIS A 201 11.78 1.47 -27.63
CA HIS A 201 11.62 1.53 -29.08
C HIS A 201 12.50 2.60 -29.73
N ILE A 202 12.53 3.82 -29.17
CA ILE A 202 13.37 4.92 -29.68
C ILE A 202 14.86 4.58 -29.56
N VAL A 203 15.28 4.06 -28.40
CA VAL A 203 16.68 3.73 -28.15
C VAL A 203 17.14 2.57 -29.03
N TYR A 204 16.29 1.57 -29.25
CA TYR A 204 16.58 0.46 -30.14
C TYR A 204 16.76 0.95 -31.58
N ALA A 205 15.87 1.81 -32.09
CA ALA A 205 16.02 2.40 -33.42
C ALA A 205 17.26 3.29 -33.55
N PHE A 206 17.65 3.99 -32.48
CA PHE A 206 18.92 4.73 -32.45
C PHE A 206 20.11 3.77 -32.62
N ILE A 207 20.09 2.62 -31.96
CA ILE A 207 21.19 1.64 -32.01
C ILE A 207 21.27 0.92 -33.35
N THR A 208 20.15 0.71 -34.03
CA THR A 208 20.14 0.08 -35.36
C THR A 208 20.40 1.07 -36.50
N ALA A 209 20.24 2.37 -36.28
CA ALA A 209 20.56 3.40 -37.26
C ALA A 209 22.08 3.56 -37.45
N GLU A 210 22.49 3.94 -38.66
CA GLU A 210 23.86 4.25 -39.05
C GLU A 210 24.12 5.77 -39.01
N GLY A 211 25.40 6.17 -38.94
CA GLY A 211 25.83 7.57 -38.97
C GLY A 211 26.27 8.12 -37.61
N ASN A 212 26.40 9.45 -37.52
CA ASN A 212 26.77 10.14 -36.28
C ASN A 212 25.61 10.19 -35.25
N SER A 213 25.86 10.60 -33.99
CA SER A 213 24.82 10.55 -32.92
C SER A 213 23.56 11.31 -33.32
N VAL A 214 23.72 12.45 -34.00
CA VAL A 214 22.62 13.31 -34.44
C VAL A 214 21.86 12.67 -35.60
N GLU A 215 22.55 12.06 -36.57
CA GLU A 215 21.96 11.34 -37.70
C GLU A 215 21.15 10.13 -37.23
N ARG A 216 21.69 9.35 -36.29
CA ARG A 216 21.01 8.19 -35.69
C ARG A 216 19.74 8.61 -34.94
N VAL A 217 19.80 9.70 -34.17
CA VAL A 217 18.60 10.24 -33.49
C VAL A 217 17.56 10.73 -34.50
N LYS A 218 17.98 11.46 -35.54
CA LYS A 218 17.08 11.92 -36.62
C LYS A 218 16.43 10.74 -37.34
N GLY A 219 17.20 9.69 -37.63
CA GLY A 219 16.71 8.45 -38.23
C GLY A 219 15.73 7.71 -37.31
N ALA A 220 16.05 7.57 -36.03
CA ALA A 220 15.15 6.92 -35.07
C ALA A 220 13.82 7.67 -34.94
N LEU A 221 13.86 9.00 -34.86
CA LEU A 221 12.67 9.84 -34.73
C LEU A 221 11.85 9.90 -36.03
N SER A 222 12.49 9.87 -37.20
CA SER A 222 11.77 9.86 -38.48
C SER A 222 11.01 8.56 -38.73
N HIS A 223 11.53 7.43 -38.25
CA HIS A 223 10.89 6.12 -38.44
C HIS A 223 9.88 5.79 -37.32
N LEU A 224 10.23 6.06 -36.05
CA LEU A 224 9.42 5.63 -34.91
C LEU A 224 8.73 6.76 -34.15
N GLY A 225 9.11 8.02 -34.36
CA GLY A 225 8.52 9.15 -33.62
C GLY A 225 7.02 9.29 -33.84
N TRP A 226 6.56 9.21 -35.10
CA TRP A 226 5.14 9.32 -35.43
C TRP A 226 4.29 8.12 -34.98
N PRO A 227 4.71 6.86 -35.22
CA PRO A 227 4.02 5.69 -34.65
C PRO A 227 3.87 5.75 -33.12
N ILE A 228 4.93 6.13 -32.41
CA ILE A 228 4.92 6.23 -30.95
C ILE A 228 3.97 7.35 -30.48
N PHE A 229 4.02 8.52 -31.14
CA PHE A 229 3.10 9.61 -30.85
C PHE A 229 1.64 9.18 -31.04
N GLN A 230 1.31 8.51 -32.15
CA GLN A 230 -0.04 8.02 -32.41
C GLN A 230 -0.49 6.95 -31.40
N GLY A 231 0.39 6.01 -31.04
CA GLY A 231 0.11 4.99 -30.05
C GLY A 231 -0.19 5.59 -28.67
N ALA A 232 0.63 6.54 -28.24
CA ALA A 232 0.41 7.24 -26.98
C ALA A 232 -0.85 8.12 -27.00
N PHE A 233 -1.06 8.87 -28.09
CA PHE A 233 -2.21 9.75 -28.24
C PHE A 233 -3.53 8.97 -28.26
N SER A 234 -3.57 7.80 -28.92
CA SER A 234 -4.77 6.95 -28.92
C SER A 234 -5.11 6.44 -27.52
N THR A 235 -4.11 6.06 -26.72
CA THR A 235 -4.31 5.67 -25.32
C THR A 235 -4.82 6.84 -24.48
N ILE A 236 -4.24 8.04 -24.62
CA ILE A 236 -4.69 9.25 -23.93
C ILE A 236 -6.15 9.56 -24.27
N MET A 237 -6.53 9.50 -25.55
CA MET A 237 -7.91 9.72 -25.99
C MET A 237 -8.85 8.65 -25.42
N GLY A 238 -8.43 7.38 -25.44
CA GLY A 238 -9.23 6.26 -24.92
C GLY A 238 -9.54 6.38 -23.43
N ILE A 239 -8.52 6.68 -22.61
CA ILE A 239 -8.72 6.85 -21.16
C ILE A 239 -9.42 8.16 -20.82
N SER A 240 -9.35 9.19 -21.67
CA SER A 240 -10.00 10.49 -21.39
C SER A 240 -11.51 10.39 -21.25
N VAL A 241 -12.14 9.39 -21.88
CA VAL A 241 -13.57 9.10 -21.70
C VAL A 241 -13.88 8.71 -20.25
N LEU A 242 -12.94 8.09 -19.53
CA LEU A 242 -13.13 7.68 -18.14
C LEU A 242 -13.24 8.86 -17.18
N TYR A 243 -12.79 10.06 -17.58
CA TYR A 243 -12.94 11.26 -16.76
C TYR A 243 -14.40 11.65 -16.52
N THR A 244 -15.33 11.25 -17.40
CA THR A 244 -16.76 11.56 -17.24
C THR A 244 -17.45 10.65 -16.23
N VAL A 245 -16.76 9.64 -15.69
CA VAL A 245 -17.32 8.70 -14.74
C VAL A 245 -17.06 9.18 -13.32
N ASP A 246 -18.13 9.47 -12.57
CA ASP A 246 -18.06 9.92 -11.18
C ASP A 246 -17.82 8.74 -10.21
N ALA A 247 -16.65 8.12 -10.33
CA ALA A 247 -16.21 7.05 -9.45
C ALA A 247 -14.74 7.23 -9.11
N TYR A 248 -14.42 7.29 -7.82
CA TYR A 248 -13.06 7.51 -7.31
C TYR A 248 -12.03 6.56 -7.93
N ILE A 249 -12.35 5.25 -7.99
CA ILE A 249 -11.46 4.22 -8.55
C ILE A 249 -11.13 4.53 -10.02
N ILE A 250 -12.13 4.91 -10.81
CA ILE A 250 -11.99 5.18 -12.24
C ILE A 250 -11.21 6.47 -12.47
N LEU A 251 -11.49 7.51 -11.67
CA LEU A 251 -10.75 8.78 -11.74
C LEU A 251 -9.28 8.62 -11.33
N THR A 252 -8.98 7.81 -10.31
CA THR A 252 -7.61 7.50 -9.90
C THR A 252 -6.85 6.76 -11.00
N PHE A 253 -7.48 5.77 -11.63
CA PHE A 253 -6.91 5.07 -12.78
C PHE A 253 -6.69 6.02 -13.97
N PHE A 254 -7.67 6.85 -14.31
CA PHE A 254 -7.55 7.86 -15.36
C PHE A 254 -6.37 8.81 -15.11
N LYS A 255 -6.34 9.47 -13.95
CA LYS A 255 -5.30 10.46 -13.61
C LYS A 255 -3.89 9.88 -13.70
N THR A 256 -3.70 8.68 -13.16
CA THR A 256 -2.38 8.02 -13.10
C THR A 256 -1.89 7.59 -14.49
N ILE A 257 -2.73 6.94 -15.29
CA ILE A 257 -2.35 6.52 -16.64
C ILE A 257 -2.20 7.73 -17.57
N TRP A 258 -3.08 8.73 -17.48
CA TRP A 258 -2.97 9.95 -18.27
C TRP A 258 -1.64 10.67 -18.02
N LEU A 259 -1.27 10.83 -16.75
CA LEU A 259 0.00 11.43 -16.35
C LEU A 259 1.19 10.61 -16.86
N THR A 260 1.10 9.29 -16.80
CA THR A 260 2.12 8.37 -17.32
C THR A 260 2.33 8.57 -18.81
N MET A 261 1.26 8.60 -19.60
CA MET A 261 1.37 8.73 -21.05
C MET A 261 1.95 10.08 -21.45
N VAL A 262 1.57 11.16 -20.78
CA VAL A 262 2.10 12.51 -21.05
C VAL A 262 3.59 12.60 -20.68
N ILE A 263 3.97 12.20 -19.47
CA ILE A 263 5.37 12.25 -19.02
C ILE A 263 6.23 11.27 -19.84
N GLY A 264 5.70 10.08 -20.12
CA GLY A 264 6.36 9.06 -20.93
C GLY A 264 6.61 9.52 -22.36
N LEU A 265 5.65 10.20 -23.00
CA LEU A 265 5.82 10.76 -24.33
C LEU A 265 6.88 11.86 -24.37
N LEU A 266 6.90 12.75 -23.37
CA LEU A 266 7.96 13.76 -23.22
C LEU A 266 9.33 13.10 -23.06
N HIS A 267 9.41 12.02 -22.27
CA HIS A 267 10.68 11.33 -22.07
C HIS A 267 11.14 10.56 -23.32
N GLY A 268 10.23 9.83 -23.96
CA GLY A 268 10.52 9.00 -25.14
C GLY A 268 10.86 9.82 -26.38
N LEU A 269 10.14 10.92 -26.65
CA LEU A 269 10.30 11.71 -27.88
C LEU A 269 11.19 12.94 -27.74
N ILE A 270 11.47 13.40 -26.52
CA ILE A 270 12.27 14.62 -26.30
C ILE A 270 13.50 14.31 -25.46
N PHE A 271 13.32 13.87 -24.21
CA PHE A 271 14.42 13.69 -23.26
C PHE A 271 15.48 12.69 -23.75
N ILE A 272 15.05 11.49 -24.14
CA ILE A 272 15.95 10.44 -24.63
C ILE A 272 16.68 10.87 -25.92
N PRO A 273 15.98 11.32 -26.99
CA PRO A 273 16.63 11.82 -28.20
C PRO A 273 17.68 12.90 -27.95
N ILE A 274 17.40 13.87 -27.07
CA ILE A 274 18.34 14.93 -26.73
C ILE A 274 19.57 14.34 -26.03
N LEU A 275 19.38 13.49 -25.01
CA LEU A 275 20.49 12.85 -24.31
C LEU A 275 21.37 12.01 -25.23
N LEU A 276 20.77 11.21 -26.11
CA LEU A 276 21.50 10.39 -27.08
C LEU A 276 22.26 11.24 -28.11
N SER A 277 21.72 12.42 -28.48
CA SER A 277 22.37 13.31 -29.45
C SER A 277 23.63 13.99 -28.93
N ILE A 278 23.68 14.28 -27.62
CA ILE A 278 24.80 15.00 -26.98
C ILE A 278 25.98 14.06 -26.74
N ILE A 279 25.71 12.76 -26.56
CA ILE A 279 26.73 11.78 -26.19
C ILE A 279 27.45 11.24 -27.45
N PRO A 280 28.79 11.19 -27.46
CA PRO A 280 29.54 10.63 -28.59
C PRO A 280 29.26 9.15 -28.81
N ILE A 281 29.20 8.72 -30.08
CA ILE A 281 28.99 7.31 -30.47
C ILE A 281 29.99 6.34 -29.85
N ALA A 282 31.23 6.77 -29.62
CA ALA A 282 32.26 5.94 -29.00
C ALA A 282 31.84 5.36 -27.63
N VAL A 283 30.92 6.04 -26.92
CA VAL A 283 30.36 5.54 -25.67
C VAL A 283 29.40 4.37 -25.93
N PHE A 284 28.64 4.41 -27.01
CA PHE A 284 27.67 3.40 -27.39
C PHE A 284 28.32 2.24 -28.15
N HIS A 285 29.45 1.69 -27.66
CA HIS A 285 30.14 0.54 -28.26
C HIS A 285 29.15 -0.61 -28.51
N VAL A 286 28.68 -0.71 -29.75
CA VAL A 286 27.77 -1.76 -30.19
C VAL A 286 28.62 -3.01 -30.38
N HIS A 287 28.49 -3.98 -29.49
CA HIS A 287 29.12 -5.29 -29.68
C HIS A 287 28.43 -5.98 -30.87
N GLY A 288 29.01 -5.86 -32.07
CA GLY A 288 28.51 -6.60 -33.25
C GLY A 288 28.71 -5.94 -34.62
N VAL A 289 29.03 -4.65 -34.70
CA VAL A 289 29.38 -4.02 -35.99
C VAL A 289 30.89 -4.12 -36.15
N LYS A 290 31.35 -5.06 -36.99
CA LYS A 290 32.73 -5.09 -37.45
C LYS A 290 33.06 -3.73 -38.06
N ASP A 291 34.14 -3.12 -37.59
CA ASP A 291 34.81 -2.02 -38.26
C ASP A 291 35.21 -2.49 -39.67
N SER A 292 34.36 -2.26 -40.67
CA SER A 292 34.76 -2.36 -42.07
C SER A 292 35.27 -0.99 -42.51
N HIS A 293 36.54 -0.75 -42.19
CA HIS A 293 37.38 0.15 -42.96
C HIS A 293 37.74 -0.48 -44.31
#